data_AF-A0A7V9TAE9-F1
#
_entry.id   AF-A0A7V9TAE9-F1
#
_cell.length_a   1.000
_cell.length_b   1.000
_cell.length_c   1.000
_cell.angle_alpha   90.00
_cell.angle_beta   90.00
_cell.angle_gamma   90.00
#
_symmetry.space_group_name_H-M   'P 1'
#
loop_
_entity.id
_entity.type
_entity.pdbx_description
1 polymer ?
#
loop_
_entity_poly.entity_id
_entity_poly.type
_entity_poly.pdbx_seq_one_letter_code
_entity_poly.pdbx_strand_id
1 'polypeptide(L)' 'MADQTLIRIEVGLDGGQILSWLVTSASADDLERALNAGDAGAAALEAEDGKIYLALPRVLYMKRFAREGRVGFEL' A
#
# COMPACT_ATOMS: atom_id res chain seq x y z
N MET A 1 20.09 8.13 7.00
CA MET A 1 18.63 7.89 7.01
C MET A 1 18.44 6.48 6.54
N ALA A 2 17.81 5.62 7.35
CA ALA A 2 17.64 4.22 6.99
C ALA A 2 16.88 4.13 5.65
N ASP A 3 17.40 3.32 4.74
CA ASP A 3 16.82 3.07 3.42
C ASP A 3 15.45 2.39 3.62
N GLN A 4 14.40 3.19 3.75
CA GLN A 4 13.03 2.69 3.95
C GLN A 4 12.60 2.04 2.65
N THR A 5 12.39 0.72 2.69
CA THR A 5 11.88 -0.02 1.55
C THR A 5 10.46 0.43 1.27
N LEU A 6 10.32 1.27 0.25
CA LEU A 6 9.04 1.66 -0.31
C LEU A 6 8.51 0.56 -1.24
N ILE A 7 7.22 0.35 -1.17
CA ILE A 7 6.46 -0.60 -1.98
C ILE A 7 5.30 0.17 -2.61
N ARG A 8 5.09 -0.03 -3.91
CA ARG A 8 3.91 0.48 -4.56
C ARG A 8 2.70 -0.35 -4.15
N ILE A 9 1.67 0.31 -3.66
CA ILE A 9 0.33 -0.25 -3.52
C ILE A 9 -0.61 0.47 -4.47
N GLU A 10 -1.67 -0.23 -4.87
CA GLU A 10 -2.82 0.33 -5.56
C GLU A 10 -4.09 -0.06 -4.80
N VAL A 11 -5.01 0.88 -4.66
CA VAL A 11 -6.28 0.69 -3.96
C VAL A 11 -7.41 1.12 -4.88
N GLY A 12 -8.39 0.23 -5.04
CA GLY A 12 -9.67 0.55 -5.69
C GLY A 12 -10.72 0.90 -4.65
N LEU A 13 -11.40 2.02 -4.84
CA LEU A 13 -12.44 2.53 -3.93
C LEU A 13 -13.84 2.32 -4.50
N ASP A 14 -14.81 2.18 -3.60
CA ASP A 14 -16.22 2.30 -3.95
C ASP A 14 -16.47 3.76 -4.42
N GLY A 15 -16.89 3.89 -5.68
CA GLY A 15 -16.87 5.14 -6.43
C GLY A 15 -16.02 5.09 -7.70
N GLY A 16 -15.26 4.02 -7.91
CA GLY A 16 -14.52 3.76 -9.15
C GLY A 16 -13.15 4.43 -9.24
N GLN A 17 -12.74 5.15 -8.19
CA GLN A 17 -11.39 5.72 -8.10
C GLN A 17 -10.38 4.59 -7.87
N ILE A 18 -9.25 4.68 -8.58
CA ILE A 18 -8.09 3.81 -8.38
C ILE A 18 -6.90 4.72 -8.10
N LEU A 19 -6.28 4.53 -6.95
CA LEU A 19 -5.18 5.36 -6.47
C LEU A 19 -3.95 4.48 -6.20
N SER A 20 -2.76 4.99 -6.51
CA SER A 20 -1.49 4.30 -6.28
C SER A 20 -0.56 5.18 -5.45
N TRP A 21 0.12 4.57 -4.48
CA TRP A 21 1.10 5.25 -3.63
C TRP A 21 2.33 4.38 -3.41
N LEU A 22 3.46 5.02 -3.15
CA LEU A 22 4.64 4.39 -2.57
C LEU A 22 4.55 4.52 -1.06
N VAL A 23 4.42 3.39 -0.37
CA VAL A 23 4.29 3.32 1.09
C VAL A 23 5.40 2.45 1.69
N THR A 24 5.65 2.62 2.99
CA THR A 24 6.56 1.71 3.69
C THR A 24 6.05 0.26 3.64
N SER A 25 6.95 -0.72 3.70
CA SER A 25 6.57 -2.13 3.78
C SER A 25 5.67 -2.42 4.97
N ALA A 26 5.94 -1.79 6.13
CA ALA A 26 5.12 -1.92 7.32
C ALA A 26 3.69 -1.41 7.11
N SER A 27 3.51 -0.24 6.48
CA SER A 27 2.18 0.28 6.17
C SER A 27 1.40 -0.60 5.18
N ALA A 28 2.08 -1.23 4.22
CA ALA A 28 1.44 -2.20 3.33
C ALA A 28 0.96 -3.44 4.11
N ASP A 29 1.78 -3.96 5.02
CA ASP A 29 1.43 -5.12 5.86
C ASP A 29 0.31 -4.80 6.88
N ASP A 30 0.31 -3.59 7.43
CA ASP A 30 -0.74 -3.11 8.34
C ASP A 30 -2.08 -2.96 7.60
N LEU A 31 -2.07 -2.40 6.38
CA LEU A 31 -3.26 -2.28 5.55
C LEU A 31 -3.85 -3.64 5.18
N GLU A 32 -3.00 -4.59 4.78
CA GLU A 32 -3.42 -5.96 4.48
C GLU A 32 -4.12 -6.60 5.69
N ARG A 33 -3.54 -6.45 6.88
CA ARG A 33 -4.13 -6.98 8.12
C ARG A 33 -5.48 -6.32 8.45
N ALA A 34 -5.57 -5.00 8.36
CA ALA A 34 -6.80 -4.27 8.68
C ALA A 34 -7.95 -4.62 7.71
N LEU A 35 -7.65 -4.79 6.42
CA LEU A 35 -8.63 -5.24 5.43
C LEU A 35 -9.13 -6.66 5.73
N ASN A 36 -8.24 -7.59 6.09
CA ASN A 36 -8.62 -8.96 6.44
C ASN A 36 -9.38 -9.06 7.77
N ALA A 37 -9.12 -8.16 8.71
CA ALA A 37 -9.86 -8.08 9.98
C ALA A 37 -11.30 -7.56 9.80
N GLY A 38 -11.62 -6.94 8.66
CA GLY A 38 -12.91 -6.30 8.43
C GLY A 38 -13.08 -5.02 9.24
N ASP A 39 -12.00 -4.30 9.53
CA ASP A 39 -12.03 -3.08 10.33
C ASP A 39 -12.92 -2.02 9.67
N ALA A 40 -13.80 -1.40 10.47
CA ALA A 40 -14.71 -0.34 10.01
C ALA A 40 -14.08 1.07 10.07
N GLY A 41 -12.79 1.16 10.43
CA GLY A 41 -12.08 2.42 10.68
C GLY A 41 -11.32 2.96 9.47
N ALA A 42 -10.25 3.70 9.76
CA ALA A 42 -9.30 4.17 8.76
C ALA A 42 -7.91 3.58 9.04
N ALA A 43 -7.20 3.19 7.98
CA ALA A 43 -5.79 2.82 8.06
C ALA A 43 -4.91 4.04 7.81
N ALA A 44 -3.87 4.19 8.62
CA ALA A 44 -2.87 5.23 8.43
C ALA A 44 -1.66 4.64 7.69
N LEU A 45 -1.30 5.22 6.55
CA LEU A 45 -0.21 4.77 5.71
C LEU A 45 0.89 5.82 5.69
N GLU A 46 2.12 5.40 6.00
CA GLU A 46 3.31 6.22 5.80
C GLU A 46 3.71 6.09 4.32
N ALA A 47 3.42 7.14 3.54
CA ALA A 47 3.78 7.27 2.14
C ALA A 47 5.02 8.13 1.95
N GLU A 48 5.62 8.04 0.76
CA GLU A 48 6.80 8.83 0.40
C GLU A 48 6.57 10.35 0.50
N ASP A 49 5.36 10.81 0.17
CA ASP A 49 4.97 12.23 0.13
C ASP A 49 4.24 12.69 1.41
N GLY A 50 3.99 11.79 2.35
CA GLY A 50 3.35 12.12 3.62
C GLY A 50 2.48 10.99 4.16
N LYS A 51 1.63 11.33 5.12
CA LYS A 51 0.74 10.37 5.78
C LYS A 51 -0.64 10.37 5.14
N ILE A 52 -1.14 9.21 4.78
CA ILE A 52 -2.45 9.03 4.14
C ILE A 52 -3.37 8.31 5.13
N TYR A 53 -4.63 8.74 5.21
CA TYR A 53 -5.69 8.06 5.95
C TYR A 53 -6.68 7.46 4.96
N LEU A 54 -6.78 6.14 4.94
CA LEU A 54 -7.62 5.38 4.02
C LEU A 54 -8.83 4.81 4.75
N ALA A 55 -10.04 5.21 4.36
CA ALA A 55 -11.27 4.68 4.92
C ALA A 55 -11.50 3.23 4.44
N LEU A 56 -11.35 2.27 5.35
CA LEU A 56 -11.39 0.83 5.04
C LEU A 56 -12.74 0.34 4.49
N PRO A 57 -13.90 0.82 4.99
CA PRO A 57 -15.20 0.42 4.44
C PRO A 57 -15.41 0.78 2.96
N ARG A 58 -14.59 1.69 2.42
CA ARG A 58 -14.67 2.16 1.04
C ARG A 58 -13.69 1.43 0.11
N VAL A 59 -12.87 0.52 0.64
CA VAL A 59 -11.87 -0.23 -0.14
C VAL A 59 -12.50 -1.48 -0.76
N LEU A 60 -12.47 -1.58 -2.08
CA LEU A 60 -12.92 -2.75 -2.82
C LEU A 60 -11.79 -3.76 -3.05
N TYR A 61 -10.57 -3.27 -3.30
CA TYR A 61 -9.39 -4.11 -3.45
C TYR A 61 -8.12 -3.35 -3.10
N MET A 62 -7.07 -4.12 -2.77
CA MET A 62 -5.69 -3.65 -2.71
C MET A 62 -4.82 -4.57 -3.57
N LYS A 63 -3.94 -3.98 -4.37
CA LYS A 63 -2.87 -4.69 -5.09
C LYS A 63 -1.52 -4.23 -4.57
N ARG A 64 -0.71 -5.18 -4.10
CA ARG A 64 0.70 -4.96 -3.75
C ARG A 64 1.57 -5.34 -4.94
N PHE A 65 2.43 -4.43 -5.38
CA PHE A 65 3.38 -4.74 -6.45
C PHE A 65 4.58 -5.48 -5.85
N ALA A 66 5.00 -6.56 -6.50
CA ALA A 66 6.26 -7.21 -6.16
C ALA A 66 7.42 -6.26 -6.44
N ARG A 67 8.47 -6.28 -5.61
CA ARG A 67 9.76 -5.71 -6.03
C ARG A 67 10.21 -6.49 -7.26
N GLU A 68 10.31 -5.82 -8.40
CA GLU A 68 10.98 -6.40 -9.55
C GLU A 68 12.40 -6.77 -9.11
N GLY A 69 12.70 -8.08 -9.03
CA GLY A 69 14.07 -8.53 -8.93
C GLY A 69 14.78 -8.00 -10.16
N ARG A 70 15.78 -7.14 -9.99
CA ARG A 70 16.68 -6.80 -11.09
C ARG A 70 17.29 -8.10 -11.57
N VAL A 71 16.81 -8.63 -12.69
CA VAL A 71 17.51 -9.70 -13.40
C VAL A 71 18.77 -9.05 -13.93
N GLY A 72 19.86 -9.15 -13.17
CA GLY A 72 21.17 -8.76 -13.65
C GLY A 72 21.56 -9.70 -14.78
N PHE A 73 21.76 -9.16 -15.98
CA PHE A 73 22.56 -9.86 -16.98
C PHE A 73 24.01 -9.68 -16.54
N GLU A 74 24.54 -10.63 -15.76
CA GLU A 74 25.98 -10.76 -15.60
C GLU A 74 26.55 -11.25 -16.94
N LEU A 75 27.38 -10.41 -17.58
CA LEU A 75 28.24 -10.74 -18.72
C LEU A 75 29.67 -10.98 -18.21
#